data_AF-A0A6L5JXX3-F1
#
_entry.id   AF-A0A6L5JXX3-F1
#
_cell.length_a   1.000
_cell.length_b   1.000
_cell.length_c   1.000
_cell.angle_alpha   90.00
_cell.angle_beta   90.00
_cell.angle_gamma   90.00
#
_symmetry.space_group_name_H-M   'P 1'
#
loop_
_entity.id
_entity.type
_entity.pdbx_description
1 polymer ?
#
loop_
_entity_poly.entity_id
_entity_poly.type
_entity_poly.pdbx_seq_one_letter_code
_entity_poly.pdbx_strand_id
1 'polypeptide(L)'
;MSPVSVSAAAPAAASLSAPLPLSAELAQHLRAGLGDGRIIPCLGPGVLADVVSQRDGRALPVTSEAMIIAMNGGRPMAPKLMFEFSRAAMNIELKRGRAAIKRFLDTTYDSDEWTRAAAHDWLREIAPPYVIDFNRDRQLLDGYASRRPALHQVVLGCARLGGTAYRFRLFRYDGEGYVAIEPELADPSLPTLFKPLGAPLPGGVRGVGGGATVGGGAGVAGLGGAGAVGGVGGVGGVGALRPESSYIASDADFVDYLTELMGGFGVPAFLKRRREQKRYLLLGLRLTRDTERMLLRDICHGAAEGPAGWALLPQASAKERRFCAQLGFSVIDADVGDLMRAAGGVPAAPAG
;
A
#
# COMPACT_ATOMS: atom_id res chain seq x y z
N MET A 1 -24.59 -34.32 -26.00
CA MET A 1 -23.79 -33.10 -25.76
C MET A 1 -22.86 -33.40 -24.59
N SER A 2 -21.60 -33.73 -24.89
CA SER A 2 -20.59 -34.02 -23.86
C SER A 2 -19.95 -32.71 -23.40
N PRO A 3 -19.65 -32.54 -22.09
CA PRO A 3 -19.02 -31.33 -21.61
C PRO A 3 -17.56 -31.27 -22.08
N VAL A 4 -17.20 -30.14 -22.69
CA VAL A 4 -15.81 -29.81 -23.05
C VAL A 4 -15.07 -29.48 -21.77
N SER A 5 -14.20 -30.39 -21.32
CA SER A 5 -13.24 -30.14 -20.25
C SER A 5 -12.16 -29.17 -20.74
N VAL A 6 -12.20 -27.92 -20.30
CA VAL A 6 -11.08 -26.99 -20.45
C VAL A 6 -10.05 -27.36 -19.38
N SER A 7 -9.13 -28.26 -19.73
CA SER A 7 -7.92 -28.49 -18.95
C SER A 7 -7.00 -27.30 -19.15
N ALA A 8 -6.87 -26.44 -18.13
CA ALA A 8 -5.79 -25.46 -18.08
C ALA A 8 -4.47 -26.22 -17.95
N ALA A 9 -3.68 -26.26 -19.02
CA ALA A 9 -2.35 -26.82 -18.99
C ALA A 9 -1.53 -26.15 -17.88
N ALA A 10 -0.94 -26.95 -17.00
CA ALA A 10 0.04 -26.46 -16.03
C ALA A 10 1.17 -25.76 -16.81
N PRO A 11 1.60 -24.55 -16.41
CA PRO A 11 2.68 -23.86 -17.11
C PRO A 11 3.92 -24.76 -17.12
N ALA A 12 4.54 -24.89 -18.30
CA ALA A 12 5.81 -25.59 -18.47
C ALA A 12 6.77 -25.14 -17.36
N ALA A 13 7.48 -26.09 -16.75
CA ALA A 13 8.39 -25.81 -15.65
C ALA A 13 9.37 -24.71 -16.08
N ALA A 14 9.12 -23.47 -15.64
CA ALA A 14 9.97 -22.34 -15.96
C ALA A 14 11.38 -22.70 -15.48
N SER A 15 12.31 -22.82 -16.43
CA SER A 15 13.73 -23.01 -16.15
C SER A 15 14.16 -21.93 -15.16
N LEU A 16 14.73 -22.33 -14.03
CA LEU A 16 15.26 -21.38 -13.05
C LEU A 16 16.51 -20.74 -13.64
N SER A 17 16.36 -19.54 -14.22
CA SER A 17 17.50 -18.73 -14.61
C SER A 17 18.31 -18.34 -13.37
N ALA A 18 19.63 -18.30 -13.50
CA ALA A 18 20.50 -17.74 -12.46
C ALA A 18 20.09 -16.28 -12.16
N PRO A 19 20.26 -15.81 -10.91
CA PRO A 19 20.10 -14.40 -10.60
C PRO A 19 20.99 -13.53 -11.50
N LEU A 20 20.44 -12.41 -11.96
CA LEU A 20 21.16 -11.40 -12.73
C LEU A 20 22.07 -10.59 -11.80
N PRO A 21 23.30 -10.27 -12.23
CA PRO A 21 24.12 -9.29 -11.53
C PRO A 21 23.53 -7.89 -11.71
N LEU A 22 23.65 -7.04 -10.67
CA LEU A 22 23.29 -5.63 -10.77
C LEU A 22 24.44 -4.83 -11.39
N SER A 23 24.41 -4.63 -12.71
CA SER A 23 25.35 -3.74 -13.40
C SER A 23 24.91 -2.27 -13.31
N ALA A 24 25.82 -1.33 -13.57
CA ALA A 24 25.50 0.10 -13.61
C ALA A 24 24.48 0.44 -14.71
N GLU A 25 24.59 -0.21 -15.87
CA GLU A 25 23.66 -0.05 -17.00
C GLU A 25 22.25 -0.53 -16.63
N LEU A 26 22.16 -1.69 -15.96
CA LEU A 26 20.89 -2.20 -15.47
C LEU A 26 20.29 -1.26 -14.41
N ALA A 27 21.09 -0.78 -13.47
CA ALA A 27 20.64 0.15 -12.44
C ALA A 27 20.11 1.46 -13.04
N GLN A 28 20.80 2.01 -14.05
CA GLN A 28 20.34 3.20 -14.78
C GLN A 28 19.07 2.93 -15.60
N HIS A 29 18.96 1.77 -16.25
CA HIS A 29 17.76 1.35 -16.96
C HIS A 29 16.55 1.27 -16.03
N LEU A 30 16.72 0.65 -14.86
CA LEU A 30 15.68 0.54 -13.83
C LEU A 30 15.27 1.94 -13.34
N ARG A 31 16.23 2.80 -12.98
CA ARG A 31 15.95 4.18 -12.52
C ARG A 31 15.20 5.00 -13.57
N ALA A 32 15.63 4.95 -14.83
CA ALA A 32 14.96 5.65 -15.92
C ALA A 32 13.52 5.15 -16.13
N GLY A 33 13.33 3.82 -16.11
CA GLY A 33 12.02 3.20 -16.27
C GLY A 33 11.06 3.49 -15.11
N LEU A 34 11.57 3.69 -13.89
CA LEU A 34 10.77 4.17 -12.76
C LEU A 34 10.29 5.62 -13.01
N GLY A 35 11.18 6.49 -13.48
CA GLY A 35 10.88 7.91 -13.71
C GLY A 35 9.89 8.17 -14.84
N ASP A 36 10.00 7.43 -15.95
CA ASP A 36 9.06 7.56 -17.08
C ASP A 36 7.81 6.68 -16.96
N GLY A 37 7.72 5.86 -15.91
CA GLY A 37 6.57 5.02 -15.62
C GLY A 37 6.42 3.79 -16.53
N ARG A 38 7.47 3.36 -17.23
CA ARG A 38 7.53 2.02 -17.87
C ARG A 38 7.62 0.90 -16.83
N ILE A 39 8.21 1.20 -15.67
CA ILE A 39 8.40 0.28 -14.55
C ILE A 39 7.63 0.80 -13.33
N ILE A 40 6.76 -0.04 -12.76
CA ILE A 40 6.04 0.25 -11.52
C ILE A 40 6.82 -0.34 -10.35
N PRO A 41 7.29 0.47 -9.38
CA PRO A 41 7.91 -0.05 -8.17
C PRO A 41 6.85 -0.68 -7.24
N CYS A 42 7.16 -1.87 -6.73
CA CYS A 42 6.44 -2.60 -5.69
C CYS A 42 7.29 -2.62 -4.41
N LEU A 43 6.92 -1.82 -3.42
CA LEU A 43 7.67 -1.64 -2.20
C LEU A 43 7.21 -2.63 -1.13
N GLY A 44 8.14 -3.40 -0.58
CA GLY A 44 7.94 -4.23 0.59
C GLY A 44 8.63 -3.67 1.83
N PRO A 45 8.55 -4.37 2.97
CA PRO A 45 9.09 -3.90 4.26
C PRO A 45 10.60 -3.68 4.26
N GLY A 46 11.35 -4.31 3.36
CA GLY A 46 12.80 -4.09 3.24
C GLY A 46 13.19 -2.68 2.84
N VAL A 47 12.29 -1.87 2.26
CA VAL A 47 12.58 -0.45 1.95
C VAL A 47 12.66 0.43 3.19
N LEU A 48 12.19 -0.08 4.34
CA LEU A 48 12.14 0.62 5.63
C LEU A 48 13.21 0.10 6.60
N ALA A 49 14.16 -0.71 6.14
CA ALA A 49 15.12 -1.39 7.00
C ALA A 49 16.08 -0.43 7.74
N ASP A 50 16.30 0.76 7.20
CA ASP A 50 17.12 1.85 7.75
C ASP A 50 16.33 2.82 8.65
N VAL A 51 15.03 2.60 8.82
CA VAL A 51 14.17 3.49 9.61
C VAL A 51 14.23 3.15 11.09
N VAL A 52 14.59 4.16 11.89
CA VAL A 52 14.73 4.06 13.34
C VAL A 52 13.96 5.18 14.05
N SER A 53 13.63 4.97 15.32
CA SER A 53 13.05 6.02 16.17
C SER A 53 14.10 7.09 16.45
N GLN A 54 13.72 8.35 16.23
CA GLN A 54 14.52 9.52 16.61
C GLN A 54 14.65 9.67 18.13
N ARG A 55 13.78 9.00 18.92
CA ARG A 55 13.77 9.09 20.38
C ARG A 55 14.73 8.07 21.02
N ASP A 56 14.70 6.84 20.55
CA ASP A 56 15.35 5.71 21.24
C ASP A 56 16.12 4.75 20.31
N GLY A 57 16.21 5.06 19.01
CA GLY A 57 17.00 4.29 18.05
C GLY A 57 16.42 2.92 17.67
N ARG A 58 15.25 2.53 18.19
CA ARG A 58 14.64 1.23 17.83
C ARG A 58 14.25 1.21 16.35
N ALA A 59 14.38 0.06 15.70
CA ALA A 59 13.92 -0.11 14.32
C ALA A 59 12.38 -0.04 14.20
N LEU A 60 11.89 0.49 13.07
CA LEU A 60 10.47 0.47 12.73
C LEU A 60 9.96 -0.97 12.63
N PRO A 61 8.89 -1.37 13.36
CA PRO A 61 8.32 -2.70 13.22
C PRO A 61 7.68 -2.90 11.84
N VAL A 62 8.37 -3.62 10.94
CA VAL A 62 7.88 -3.87 9.56
C VAL A 62 7.87 -5.35 9.19
N THR A 63 8.64 -6.18 9.89
CA THR A 63 8.62 -7.64 9.72
C THR A 63 7.50 -8.25 10.56
N SER A 64 7.01 -9.44 10.19
CA SER A 64 5.99 -10.12 10.99
C SER A 64 6.42 -10.28 12.45
N GLU A 65 7.64 -10.75 12.69
CA GLU A 65 8.17 -10.93 14.05
C GLU A 65 8.22 -9.61 14.82
N ALA A 66 8.79 -8.56 14.25
CA ALA A 66 8.90 -7.25 14.91
C ALA A 66 7.52 -6.65 15.22
N MET A 67 6.58 -6.74 14.27
CA MET A 67 5.21 -6.27 14.48
C MET A 67 4.49 -7.05 15.58
N ILE A 68 4.68 -8.37 15.65
CA ILE A 68 4.07 -9.22 16.70
C ILE A 68 4.61 -8.85 18.07
N ILE A 69 5.94 -8.72 18.20
CA ILE A 69 6.59 -8.32 19.44
C ILE A 69 6.12 -6.92 19.87
N ALA A 70 6.10 -5.96 18.96
CA ALA A 70 5.66 -4.58 19.23
C ALA A 70 4.18 -4.53 19.65
N MET A 71 3.29 -5.22 18.93
CA MET A 71 1.86 -5.29 19.24
C MET A 71 1.59 -5.95 20.61
N ASN A 72 2.47 -6.85 21.03
CA ASN A 72 2.40 -7.58 22.29
C ASN A 72 3.26 -6.93 23.40
N GLY A 73 3.51 -5.62 23.32
CA GLY A 73 4.17 -4.86 24.38
C GLY A 73 5.65 -5.20 24.55
N GLY A 74 6.36 -5.47 23.46
CA GLY A 74 7.78 -5.81 23.46
C GLY A 74 8.09 -7.25 23.83
N ARG A 75 7.07 -8.12 23.93
CA ARG A 75 7.24 -9.52 24.33
C ARG A 75 6.81 -10.48 23.22
N PRO A 76 7.51 -11.61 23.03
CA PRO A 76 7.06 -12.62 22.08
C PRO A 76 5.71 -13.21 22.51
N MET A 77 4.93 -13.64 21.53
CA MET A 77 3.75 -14.46 21.73
C MET A 77 4.09 -15.95 21.76
N ALA A 78 3.09 -16.80 22.01
CA ALA A 78 3.26 -18.26 21.85
C ALA A 78 3.79 -18.60 20.44
N PRO A 79 4.63 -19.65 20.27
CA PRO A 79 5.29 -19.96 19.00
C PRO A 79 4.33 -20.04 17.79
N LYS A 80 3.13 -20.59 18.00
CA LYS A 80 2.09 -20.65 16.96
C LYS A 80 1.63 -19.28 16.48
N LEU A 81 1.77 -18.21 17.24
CA LEU A 81 1.37 -16.85 16.83
C LEU A 81 2.54 -16.03 16.27
N MET A 82 3.79 -16.48 16.46
CA MET A 82 5.00 -15.74 16.05
C MET A 82 5.33 -15.84 14.55
N PHE A 83 4.64 -16.71 13.81
CA PHE A 83 4.99 -16.97 12.41
C PHE A 83 4.62 -15.83 11.46
N GLU A 84 3.40 -15.29 11.58
CA GLU A 84 2.83 -14.27 10.69
C GLU A 84 2.03 -13.27 11.51
N PHE A 85 2.20 -11.99 11.19
CA PHE A 85 1.53 -10.89 11.89
C PHE A 85 0.01 -11.03 11.84
N SER A 86 -0.55 -11.46 10.71
CA SER A 86 -2.01 -11.52 10.52
C SER A 86 -2.71 -12.47 11.46
N ARG A 87 -2.05 -13.60 11.77
CA ARG A 87 -2.54 -14.58 12.74
C ARG A 87 -2.47 -14.05 14.17
N ALA A 88 -1.39 -13.35 14.52
CA ALA A 88 -1.29 -12.69 15.82
C ALA A 88 -2.35 -11.57 15.97
N ALA A 89 -2.54 -10.78 14.91
CA ALA A 89 -3.53 -9.71 14.85
C ALA A 89 -4.94 -10.27 15.01
N MET A 90 -5.28 -11.37 14.32
CA MET A 90 -6.56 -12.07 14.50
C MET A 90 -6.77 -12.51 15.97
N ASN A 91 -5.75 -13.09 16.61
CA ASN A 91 -5.83 -13.48 18.02
C ASN A 91 -6.05 -12.27 18.96
N ILE A 92 -5.39 -11.13 18.70
CA ILE A 92 -5.61 -9.91 19.50
C ILE A 92 -6.99 -9.33 19.22
N GLU A 93 -7.42 -9.31 17.96
CA GLU A 93 -8.72 -8.80 17.54
C GLU A 93 -9.87 -9.59 18.19
N LEU A 94 -9.80 -10.92 18.22
CA LEU A 94 -10.79 -11.75 18.91
C LEU A 94 -10.86 -11.49 20.42
N LYS A 95 -9.76 -11.09 21.05
CA LYS A 95 -9.68 -10.86 22.51
C LYS A 95 -9.97 -9.42 22.94
N ARG A 96 -9.59 -8.44 22.11
CA ARG A 96 -9.56 -7.01 22.46
C ARG A 96 -10.27 -6.13 21.43
N GLY A 97 -10.88 -6.73 20.41
CA GLY A 97 -11.59 -6.06 19.34
C GLY A 97 -10.68 -5.40 18.30
N ARG A 98 -11.28 -5.04 17.16
CA ARG A 98 -10.61 -4.37 16.04
C ARG A 98 -9.91 -3.06 16.44
N ALA A 99 -10.51 -2.32 17.36
CA ALA A 99 -9.96 -1.05 17.84
C ALA A 99 -8.57 -1.21 18.49
N ALA A 100 -8.25 -2.37 19.07
CA ALA A 100 -6.91 -2.63 19.62
C ALA A 100 -5.84 -2.72 18.52
N ILE A 101 -6.16 -3.39 17.40
CA ILE A 101 -5.28 -3.48 16.23
C ILE A 101 -5.10 -2.11 15.60
N LYS A 102 -6.21 -1.39 15.37
CA LYS A 102 -6.17 -0.03 14.80
C LYS A 102 -5.30 0.91 15.63
N ARG A 103 -5.50 0.96 16.96
CA ARG A 103 -4.67 1.79 17.85
C ARG A 103 -3.19 1.43 17.77
N PHE A 104 -2.84 0.14 17.76
CA PHE A 104 -1.45 -0.27 17.61
C PHE A 104 -0.83 0.24 16.29
N LEU A 105 -1.54 0.05 15.18
CA LEU A 105 -1.06 0.46 13.86
C LEU A 105 -0.99 1.98 13.73
N ASP A 106 -1.99 2.73 14.21
CA ASP A 106 -1.96 4.19 14.22
C ASP A 106 -0.81 4.71 15.09
N THR A 107 -0.66 4.22 16.32
CA THR A 107 0.46 4.62 17.19
C THR A 107 1.83 4.31 16.56
N THR A 108 1.92 3.23 15.79
CA THR A 108 3.18 2.83 15.15
C THR A 108 3.46 3.65 13.89
N TYR A 109 2.46 3.86 13.03
CA TYR A 109 2.67 4.35 11.67
C TYR A 109 2.15 5.77 11.40
N ASP A 110 1.25 6.29 12.24
CA ASP A 110 0.79 7.68 12.21
C ASP A 110 1.61 8.53 13.21
N SER A 111 2.93 8.54 13.02
CA SER A 111 3.86 9.16 13.95
C SER A 111 5.02 9.84 13.21
N ASP A 112 5.43 11.01 13.70
CA ASP A 112 6.64 11.72 13.26
C ASP A 112 7.91 11.27 14.01
N GLU A 113 7.82 10.23 14.86
CA GLU A 113 8.94 9.71 15.64
C GLU A 113 10.05 9.09 14.77
N TRP A 114 9.73 8.65 13.55
CA TRP A 114 10.62 7.85 12.73
C TRP A 114 11.52 8.68 11.83
N THR A 115 12.77 8.26 11.64
CA THR A 115 13.63 8.79 10.58
C THR A 115 13.04 8.47 9.20
N ARG A 116 13.48 9.18 8.16
CA ARG A 116 13.06 8.89 6.80
C ARG A 116 13.86 7.75 6.18
N ALA A 117 13.17 6.87 5.47
CA ALA A 117 13.80 5.80 4.71
C ALA A 117 14.52 6.37 3.48
N ALA A 118 15.78 5.98 3.26
CA ALA A 118 16.53 6.39 2.07
C ALA A 118 15.83 5.98 0.78
N ALA A 119 15.22 4.79 0.74
CA ALA A 119 14.47 4.31 -0.42
C ALA A 119 13.27 5.20 -0.74
N HIS A 120 12.57 5.72 0.27
CA HIS A 120 11.47 6.66 0.07
C HIS A 120 11.95 8.02 -0.42
N ASP A 121 13.09 8.51 0.06
CA ASP A 121 13.68 9.76 -0.44
C ASP A 121 14.19 9.63 -1.87
N TRP A 122 14.84 8.52 -2.20
CA TRP A 122 15.26 8.21 -3.57
C TRP A 122 14.07 8.13 -4.54
N LEU A 123 12.97 7.46 -4.15
CA LEU A 123 11.75 7.44 -4.96
C LEU A 123 11.07 8.81 -5.03
N ARG A 124 11.15 9.62 -3.98
CA ARG A 124 10.70 11.01 -4.01
C ARG A 124 11.51 11.81 -5.02
N GLU A 125 12.80 11.58 -5.19
CA GLU A 125 13.58 12.26 -6.24
C GLU A 125 13.15 11.81 -7.65
N ILE A 126 12.96 10.50 -7.86
CA ILE A 126 12.57 9.93 -9.15
C ILE A 126 11.15 10.33 -9.57
N ALA A 127 10.24 10.47 -8.62
CA ALA A 127 8.83 10.78 -8.85
C ALA A 127 8.05 9.78 -9.72
N PRO A 128 8.07 8.46 -9.43
CA PRO A 128 7.38 7.49 -10.28
C PRO A 128 5.89 7.85 -10.44
N PRO A 129 5.33 7.82 -11.66
CA PRO A 129 3.92 8.17 -11.88
C PRO A 129 2.93 7.23 -11.15
N TYR A 130 3.35 6.01 -10.83
CA TYR A 130 2.54 5.04 -10.11
C TYR A 130 3.44 4.20 -9.21
N VAL A 131 3.13 4.10 -7.93
CA VAL A 131 3.85 3.27 -6.94
C VAL A 131 2.86 2.34 -6.25
N ILE A 132 3.26 1.08 -6.08
CA ILE A 132 2.54 0.10 -5.26
C ILE A 132 3.36 -0.12 -3.99
N ASP A 133 2.77 0.12 -2.84
CA ASP A 133 3.49 0.12 -1.57
C ASP A 133 2.76 -0.74 -0.53
N PHE A 134 3.33 -1.90 -0.23
CA PHE A 134 2.78 -2.88 0.70
C PHE A 134 3.02 -2.50 2.16
N ASN A 135 3.74 -1.42 2.42
CA ASN A 135 3.98 -0.94 3.78
C ASN A 135 2.79 -0.15 4.32
N ARG A 136 2.64 -0.11 5.65
CA ARG A 136 1.55 0.60 6.33
C ARG A 136 1.93 1.98 6.84
N ASP A 137 3.19 2.38 6.67
CA ASP A 137 3.67 3.70 7.04
C ASP A 137 3.15 4.79 6.09
N ARG A 138 3.28 6.05 6.50
CA ARG A 138 2.85 7.22 5.72
C ARG A 138 3.98 7.98 5.03
N GLN A 139 5.24 7.55 5.13
CA GLN A 139 6.39 8.37 4.71
C GLN A 139 6.37 8.72 3.22
N LEU A 140 5.92 7.80 2.36
CA LEU A 140 5.79 8.09 0.92
C LEU A 140 4.64 9.09 0.65
N LEU A 141 3.55 9.02 1.42
CA LEU A 141 2.43 9.96 1.35
C LEU A 141 2.88 11.38 1.74
N ASP A 142 3.66 11.50 2.82
CA ASP A 142 4.28 12.78 3.25
C ASP A 142 5.23 13.32 2.18
N GLY A 143 6.01 12.43 1.57
CA GLY A 143 6.94 12.77 0.49
C GLY A 143 6.25 13.35 -0.74
N TYR A 144 5.06 12.85 -1.10
CA TYR A 144 4.27 13.36 -2.22
C TYR A 144 3.54 14.66 -1.87
N ALA A 145 2.95 14.76 -0.67
CA ALA A 145 2.28 15.98 -0.20
C ALA A 145 3.24 17.18 -0.08
N SER A 146 4.53 16.93 0.15
CA SER A 146 5.58 17.95 0.21
C SER A 146 6.16 18.35 -1.16
N ARG A 147 5.68 17.80 -2.28
CA ARG A 147 6.11 18.20 -3.64
C ARG A 147 5.44 19.49 -4.10
N ARG A 148 5.90 20.03 -5.23
CA ARG A 148 5.25 21.14 -5.94
C ARG A 148 5.20 20.85 -7.45
N PRO A 149 4.00 20.85 -8.07
CA PRO A 149 2.68 20.82 -7.42
C PRO A 149 2.50 19.50 -6.62
N ALA A 150 1.89 19.58 -5.44
CA ALA A 150 1.51 18.39 -4.67
C ALA A 150 0.12 17.94 -5.15
N LEU A 151 0.05 17.33 -6.34
CA LEU A 151 -1.18 16.76 -6.85
C LEU A 151 -0.97 15.27 -7.06
N HIS A 152 -1.73 14.44 -6.36
CA HIS A 152 -1.65 12.99 -6.46
C HIS A 152 -2.93 12.32 -5.97
N GLN A 153 -3.03 11.04 -6.24
CA GLN A 153 -4.09 10.17 -5.77
C GLN A 153 -3.56 9.06 -4.88
N VAL A 154 -4.37 8.64 -3.92
CA VAL A 154 -4.05 7.54 -3.02
C VAL A 154 -5.18 6.54 -3.06
N VAL A 155 -4.82 5.28 -3.30
CA VAL A 155 -5.70 4.12 -3.19
C VAL A 155 -5.27 3.35 -1.95
N LEU A 156 -6.15 3.25 -0.95
CA LEU A 156 -5.91 2.45 0.24
C LEU A 156 -6.77 1.20 0.20
N GLY A 157 -6.15 0.03 0.33
CA GLY A 157 -6.91 -1.19 0.58
C GLY A 157 -7.68 -1.11 1.90
N CYS A 158 -8.88 -1.66 1.94
CA CYS A 158 -9.68 -1.73 3.15
C CYS A 158 -10.37 -3.10 3.28
N ALA A 159 -10.46 -3.57 4.52
CA ALA A 159 -11.34 -4.67 4.88
C ALA A 159 -12.73 -4.10 5.17
N ARG A 160 -13.79 -4.88 4.92
CA ARG A 160 -15.22 -4.56 5.13
C ARG A 160 -15.50 -3.20 5.79
N LEU A 161 -15.74 -2.19 4.97
CA LEU A 161 -16.42 -0.96 5.38
C LEU A 161 -17.82 -0.99 4.77
N GLY A 162 -18.85 -0.95 5.61
CA GLY A 162 -20.24 -1.03 5.18
C GLY A 162 -20.57 0.00 4.10
N GLY A 163 -21.33 -0.45 3.09
CA GLY A 163 -22.02 0.41 2.12
C GLY A 163 -21.53 0.35 0.67
N THR A 164 -20.30 -0.09 0.38
CA THR A 164 -19.79 -0.20 -1.01
C THR A 164 -19.31 -1.60 -1.35
N ALA A 165 -19.35 -1.98 -2.62
CA ALA A 165 -18.82 -3.26 -3.10
C ALA A 165 -17.28 -3.31 -3.13
N TYR A 166 -16.62 -2.15 -3.13
CA TYR A 166 -15.18 -2.05 -3.30
C TYR A 166 -14.41 -2.39 -2.02
N ARG A 167 -13.20 -2.94 -2.19
CA ARG A 167 -12.23 -3.14 -1.10
C ARG A 167 -11.08 -2.15 -1.13
N PHE A 168 -11.37 -0.96 -1.61
CA PHE A 168 -10.45 0.16 -1.54
C PHE A 168 -11.18 1.45 -1.20
N ARG A 169 -10.41 2.43 -0.76
CA ARG A 169 -10.83 3.82 -0.62
C ARG A 169 -9.93 4.68 -1.50
N LEU A 170 -10.52 5.65 -2.18
CA LEU A 170 -9.80 6.52 -3.09
C LEU A 170 -9.82 7.96 -2.58
N PHE A 171 -8.64 8.58 -2.60
CA PHE A 171 -8.45 9.95 -2.17
C PHE A 171 -7.66 10.72 -3.23
N ARG A 172 -7.91 12.02 -3.32
CA ARG A 172 -7.07 12.98 -4.05
C ARG A 172 -6.47 13.96 -3.07
N TYR A 173 -5.19 14.25 -3.22
CA TYR A 173 -4.54 15.38 -2.57
C TYR A 173 -4.58 16.57 -3.52
N ASP A 174 -5.18 17.68 -3.09
CA ASP A 174 -5.44 18.87 -3.91
C ASP A 174 -4.38 19.97 -3.74
N GLY A 175 -3.30 19.69 -3.01
CA GLY A 175 -2.26 20.64 -2.65
C GLY A 175 -2.39 21.16 -1.22
N GLU A 176 -3.55 20.98 -0.58
CA GLU A 176 -3.78 21.38 0.80
C GLU A 176 -4.16 20.21 1.72
N GLY A 177 -4.90 19.22 1.22
CA GLY A 177 -5.32 18.06 2.02
C GLY A 177 -5.90 16.93 1.17
N TYR A 178 -6.21 15.80 1.84
CA TYR A 178 -6.89 14.69 1.18
C TYR A 178 -8.40 14.89 1.17
N VAL A 179 -9.01 14.63 0.02
CA VAL A 179 -10.46 14.56 -0.16
C VAL A 179 -10.81 13.17 -0.69
N ALA A 180 -11.83 12.53 -0.10
CA ALA A 180 -12.35 11.27 -0.62
C ALA A 180 -13.06 11.48 -1.95
N ILE A 181 -12.80 10.62 -2.93
CA ILE A 181 -13.42 10.71 -4.25
C ILE A 181 -13.95 9.34 -4.69
N GLU A 182 -15.02 9.37 -5.48
CA GLU A 182 -15.54 8.16 -6.12
C GLU A 182 -14.61 7.71 -7.28
N PRO A 183 -14.58 6.41 -7.64
CA PRO A 183 -13.72 5.89 -8.70
C PRO A 183 -13.87 6.58 -10.05
N GLU A 184 -15.06 7.07 -10.37
CA GLU A 184 -15.39 7.76 -11.62
C GLU A 184 -14.74 9.15 -11.70
N LEU A 185 -14.38 9.73 -10.56
CA LEU A 185 -13.69 11.02 -10.47
C LEU A 185 -12.15 10.88 -10.49
N ALA A 186 -11.63 9.65 -10.58
CA ALA A 186 -10.19 9.41 -10.65
C ALA A 186 -9.58 10.03 -11.92
N ASP A 187 -8.38 10.61 -11.80
CA ASP A 187 -7.66 11.22 -12.92
C ASP A 187 -6.39 10.39 -13.22
N PRO A 188 -6.40 9.54 -14.27
CA PRO A 188 -5.27 8.69 -14.59
C PRO A 188 -3.96 9.43 -14.89
N SER A 189 -4.01 10.74 -15.16
CA SER A 189 -2.82 11.56 -15.40
C SER A 189 -2.06 11.90 -14.12
N LEU A 190 -2.73 11.85 -12.96
CA LEU A 190 -2.11 12.17 -11.68
C LEU A 190 -1.16 11.04 -11.22
N PRO A 191 -0.06 11.41 -10.52
CA PRO A 191 0.70 10.44 -9.74
C PRO A 191 -0.22 9.66 -8.79
N THR A 192 -0.03 8.34 -8.71
CA THR A 192 -0.87 7.48 -7.86
C THR A 192 -0.03 6.65 -6.90
N LEU A 193 -0.42 6.64 -5.64
CA LEU A 193 0.11 5.75 -4.61
C LEU A 193 -0.94 4.69 -4.27
N PHE A 194 -0.68 3.42 -4.56
CA PHE A 194 -1.55 2.31 -4.17
C PHE A 194 -0.95 1.57 -2.98
N LYS A 195 -1.61 1.66 -1.82
CA LYS A 195 -1.24 0.96 -0.60
C LYS A 195 -2.23 -0.17 -0.30
N PRO A 196 -2.05 -1.38 -0.86
CA PRO A 196 -3.01 -2.48 -0.74
C PRO A 196 -3.25 -2.93 0.70
N LEU A 197 -2.30 -2.74 1.60
CA LEU A 197 -2.46 -3.09 3.03
C LEU A 197 -3.00 -1.94 3.88
N GLY A 198 -3.32 -0.81 3.23
CA GLY A 198 -3.77 0.41 3.88
C GLY A 198 -2.64 1.17 4.61
N ALA A 199 -2.97 2.34 5.12
CA ALA A 199 -2.07 3.27 5.81
C ALA A 199 -2.89 4.34 6.56
N PRO A 200 -2.28 5.13 7.45
CA PRO A 200 -2.82 6.42 7.86
C PRO A 200 -2.63 7.45 6.74
N LEU A 201 -3.63 8.33 6.56
CA LEU A 201 -3.53 9.50 5.69
C LEU A 201 -2.98 10.71 6.47
N PRO A 202 -1.83 11.27 6.06
CA PRO A 202 -1.27 12.46 6.69
C PRO A 202 -2.28 13.62 6.71
N GLY A 203 -2.48 14.22 7.89
CA GLY A 203 -3.39 15.35 8.05
C GLY A 203 -4.88 14.97 7.94
N GLY A 204 -5.24 13.69 7.84
CA GLY A 204 -6.63 13.25 7.75
C GLY A 204 -7.36 13.64 6.46
N VAL A 205 -8.67 13.52 6.47
CA VAL A 205 -9.55 13.82 5.32
C VAL A 205 -10.36 15.08 5.58
N ARG A 206 -10.38 15.97 4.59
CA ARG A 206 -11.23 17.15 4.55
C ARG A 206 -12.66 16.72 4.24
N GLY A 207 -13.60 17.20 5.06
CA GLY A 207 -15.02 17.02 4.79
C GLY A 207 -15.40 17.72 3.49
N VAL A 208 -16.19 17.06 2.63
CA VAL A 208 -16.84 17.74 1.53
C VAL A 208 -17.82 18.73 2.15
N GLY A 209 -17.59 20.04 1.98
CA GLY A 209 -18.53 21.06 2.40
C GLY A 209 -19.90 20.75 1.79
N GLY A 210 -20.89 20.47 2.65
CA GLY A 210 -22.22 20.07 2.22
C GLY A 210 -22.90 21.22 1.47
N GLY A 211 -22.90 21.15 0.14
CA GLY A 211 -23.67 21.98 -0.75
C GLY A 211 -24.44 21.11 -1.73
N ALA A 212 -25.65 20.72 -1.33
CA ALA A 212 -26.81 20.30 -2.15
C ALA A 212 -27.61 19.21 -1.41
N THR A 213 -28.54 19.63 -0.55
CA THR A 213 -29.70 18.81 -0.24
C THR A 213 -30.55 18.70 -1.51
N VAL A 214 -30.45 17.57 -2.20
CA VAL A 214 -31.44 17.22 -3.22
C VAL A 214 -32.71 16.85 -2.48
N GLY A 215 -33.72 17.72 -2.61
CA GLY A 215 -35.04 17.50 -2.07
C GLY A 215 -35.72 16.29 -2.72
N GLY A 216 -36.26 15.42 -1.87
CA GLY A 216 -37.23 14.39 -2.24
C GLY A 216 -38.22 14.28 -1.08
N GLY A 217 -39.32 15.01 -1.19
CA GLY A 217 -40.39 14.99 -0.19
C GLY A 217 -41.33 13.81 -0.37
N ALA A 218 -41.91 13.33 0.74
CA ALA A 218 -43.35 13.12 0.92
C ALA A 218 -43.69 12.60 2.34
N GLY A 219 -44.43 13.44 3.10
CA GLY A 219 -45.42 13.11 4.15
C GLY A 219 -44.94 12.42 5.45
N VAL A 220 -45.48 12.67 6.64
CA VAL A 220 -46.63 13.48 7.09
C VAL A 220 -46.52 13.74 8.61
N ALA A 221 -46.91 14.95 9.00
CA ALA A 221 -47.52 15.42 10.26
C ALA A 221 -47.04 14.91 11.64
N GLY A 222 -46.53 15.87 12.43
CA GLY A 222 -46.48 15.81 13.89
C GLY A 222 -46.34 17.22 14.48
N LEU A 223 -47.42 17.75 15.04
CA LEU A 223 -47.55 19.08 15.64
C LEU A 223 -46.76 19.23 16.95
N GLY A 224 -46.17 20.40 17.18
CA GLY A 224 -45.97 20.93 18.55
C GLY A 224 -44.70 21.75 18.78
N GLY A 225 -44.86 23.04 19.10
CA GLY A 225 -43.94 23.77 19.97
C GLY A 225 -43.18 24.95 19.35
N ALA A 226 -43.68 26.17 19.60
CA ALA A 226 -43.06 27.44 19.27
C ALA A 226 -41.83 27.76 20.14
N GLY A 227 -40.84 28.47 19.58
CA GLY A 227 -39.75 29.06 20.36
C GLY A 227 -38.61 29.70 19.57
N ALA A 228 -38.69 31.02 19.40
CA ALA A 228 -37.61 32.01 19.22
C ALA A 228 -36.75 32.01 17.92
N VAL A 229 -36.95 33.08 17.16
CA VAL A 229 -36.05 33.66 16.15
C VAL A 229 -35.02 34.60 16.81
N GLY A 230 -33.76 34.54 16.37
CA GLY A 230 -32.72 35.53 16.66
C GLY A 230 -31.38 35.13 16.03
N GLY A 231 -30.86 35.96 15.11
CA GLY A 231 -29.58 35.81 14.38
C GLY A 231 -28.36 35.60 15.28
N VAL A 232 -27.18 35.27 14.77
CA VAL A 232 -26.38 35.99 13.76
C VAL A 232 -25.40 35.01 13.13
N GLY A 233 -25.08 35.19 11.85
CA GLY A 233 -24.17 34.35 11.08
C GLY A 233 -22.82 34.15 11.75
N GLY A 234 -22.54 32.89 12.11
CA GLY A 234 -21.20 32.42 12.42
C GLY A 234 -20.55 31.89 11.15
N VAL A 235 -19.40 32.46 10.81
CA VAL A 235 -18.50 31.99 9.76
C VAL A 235 -18.26 30.49 9.97
N GLY A 236 -18.76 29.65 9.06
CA GLY A 236 -18.61 28.20 9.11
C GLY A 236 -17.13 27.85 9.07
N GLY A 237 -16.59 27.51 10.24
CA GLY A 237 -15.18 27.18 10.42
C GLY A 237 -14.75 26.03 9.54
N VAL A 238 -13.47 26.06 9.16
CA VAL A 238 -12.73 24.96 8.53
C VAL A 238 -13.07 23.68 9.30
N GLY A 239 -13.84 22.78 8.68
CA GLY A 239 -14.24 21.53 9.30
C GLY A 239 -12.99 20.76 9.75
N ALA A 240 -12.91 20.43 11.04
CA ALA A 240 -11.78 19.73 11.61
C ALA A 240 -11.48 18.47 10.79
N LEU A 241 -10.22 18.35 10.36
CA LEU A 241 -9.73 17.20 9.61
C LEU A 241 -9.98 15.93 10.41
N ARG A 242 -10.60 14.92 9.80
CA ARG A 242 -10.83 13.63 10.48
C ARG A 242 -9.63 12.73 10.25
N PRO A 243 -8.96 12.22 11.32
CA PRO A 243 -7.92 11.23 11.17
C PRO A 243 -8.50 10.03 10.42
N GLU A 244 -7.86 9.66 9.32
CA GLU A 244 -8.34 8.60 8.45
C GLU A 244 -7.24 7.57 8.27
N SER A 245 -7.51 6.33 8.69
CA SER A 245 -6.60 5.22 8.47
C SER A 245 -7.38 3.96 8.13
N SER A 246 -6.80 3.17 7.23
CA SER A 246 -7.32 1.88 6.79
C SER A 246 -6.22 0.86 6.91
N TYR A 247 -6.52 -0.37 7.34
CA TYR A 247 -5.54 -1.44 7.42
C TYR A 247 -6.14 -2.78 7.04
N ILE A 248 -5.40 -3.55 6.24
CA ILE A 248 -5.54 -5.00 6.16
C ILE A 248 -4.53 -5.58 7.15
N ALA A 249 -4.98 -6.24 8.20
CA ALA A 249 -4.12 -6.65 9.30
C ALA A 249 -4.34 -8.09 9.72
N SER A 250 -5.59 -8.51 10.00
CA SER A 250 -5.90 -9.84 10.51
C SER A 250 -6.06 -10.88 9.39
N ASP A 251 -6.01 -12.17 9.73
CA ASP A 251 -6.32 -13.25 8.75
C ASP A 251 -7.70 -13.05 8.12
N ALA A 252 -8.70 -12.61 8.90
CA ALA A 252 -10.04 -12.32 8.39
C ALA A 252 -10.03 -11.16 7.37
N ASP A 253 -9.25 -10.11 7.62
CA ASP A 253 -9.08 -9.01 6.66
C ASP A 253 -8.46 -9.51 5.35
N PHE A 254 -7.42 -10.35 5.44
CA PHE A 254 -6.75 -10.87 4.25
C PHE A 254 -7.65 -11.79 3.44
N VAL A 255 -8.42 -12.66 4.09
CA VAL A 255 -9.38 -13.52 3.39
C VAL A 255 -10.42 -12.69 2.65
N ASP A 256 -11.02 -11.69 3.32
CA ASP A 256 -12.01 -10.80 2.70
C ASP A 256 -11.40 -9.99 1.56
N TYR A 257 -10.25 -9.34 1.80
CA TYR A 257 -9.58 -8.51 0.82
C TYR A 257 -9.11 -9.30 -0.40
N LEU A 258 -8.45 -10.46 -0.21
CA LEU A 258 -7.98 -11.29 -1.32
C LEU A 258 -9.12 -11.86 -2.15
N THR A 259 -10.22 -12.27 -1.52
CA THR A 259 -11.40 -12.80 -2.24
C THR A 259 -11.95 -11.75 -3.20
N GLU A 260 -12.09 -10.51 -2.73
CA GLU A 260 -12.63 -9.40 -3.51
C GLU A 260 -11.61 -8.84 -4.51
N LEU A 261 -10.32 -8.89 -4.16
CA LEU A 261 -9.24 -8.56 -5.07
C LEU A 261 -9.28 -9.48 -6.30
N MET A 262 -9.40 -10.80 -6.09
CA MET A 262 -9.58 -11.79 -7.16
C MET A 262 -10.90 -11.62 -7.93
N GLY A 263 -11.96 -11.15 -7.26
CA GLY A 263 -13.22 -10.75 -7.90
C GLY A 263 -13.13 -9.43 -8.68
N GLY A 264 -12.00 -8.72 -8.61
CA GLY A 264 -11.77 -7.45 -9.27
C GLY A 264 -12.28 -6.22 -8.52
N PHE A 265 -12.70 -6.34 -7.27
CA PHE A 265 -13.19 -5.22 -6.45
C PHE A 265 -12.12 -4.59 -5.54
N GLY A 266 -10.92 -5.17 -5.49
CA GLY A 266 -9.78 -4.66 -4.70
C GLY A 266 -8.89 -3.64 -5.42
N VAL A 267 -9.00 -3.50 -6.75
CA VAL A 267 -8.23 -2.52 -7.55
C VAL A 267 -9.18 -1.66 -8.39
N PRO A 268 -9.09 -0.32 -8.32
CA PRO A 268 -9.90 0.56 -9.17
C PRO A 268 -9.71 0.30 -10.67
N ALA A 269 -10.76 0.49 -11.47
CA ALA A 269 -10.73 0.24 -12.91
C ALA A 269 -9.65 1.03 -13.65
N PHE A 270 -9.36 2.27 -13.25
CA PHE A 270 -8.31 3.08 -13.87
C PHE A 270 -6.91 2.49 -13.64
N LEU A 271 -6.66 1.88 -12.46
CA LEU A 271 -5.40 1.19 -12.18
C LEU A 271 -5.31 -0.14 -12.92
N LYS A 272 -6.43 -0.86 -13.09
CA LYS A 272 -6.47 -2.07 -13.92
C LYS A 272 -6.10 -1.81 -15.38
N ARG A 273 -6.49 -0.66 -15.93
CA ARG A 273 -6.03 -0.23 -17.27
C ARG A 273 -4.57 0.20 -17.26
N ARG A 274 -4.15 0.96 -16.24
CA ARG A 274 -2.79 1.51 -16.12
C ARG A 274 -1.72 0.42 -15.93
N ARG A 275 -2.08 -0.74 -15.36
CA ARG A 275 -1.16 -1.85 -15.06
C ARG A 275 -0.85 -2.76 -16.27
N GLU A 276 -1.65 -2.68 -17.33
CA GLU A 276 -1.48 -3.50 -18.53
C GLU A 276 -0.18 -3.17 -19.25
N GLN A 277 0.54 -4.21 -19.68
CA GLN A 277 1.81 -4.11 -20.42
C GLN A 277 2.90 -3.29 -19.69
N LYS A 278 2.77 -3.13 -18.37
CA LYS A 278 3.81 -2.54 -17.52
C LYS A 278 4.78 -3.59 -17.02
N ARG A 279 6.01 -3.17 -16.75
CA ARG A 279 6.99 -3.97 -16.01
C ARG A 279 6.99 -3.56 -14.54
N TYR A 280 7.47 -4.42 -13.67
CA TYR A 280 7.48 -4.18 -12.23
C TYR A 280 8.89 -4.29 -11.65
N LEU A 281 9.13 -3.58 -10.55
CA LEU A 281 10.38 -3.68 -9.80
C LEU A 281 10.07 -3.94 -8.33
N LEU A 282 10.39 -5.14 -7.84
CA LEU A 282 10.18 -5.47 -6.43
C LEU A 282 11.36 -4.95 -5.62
N LEU A 283 11.08 -4.05 -4.67
CA LEU A 283 12.05 -3.43 -3.79
C LEU A 283 11.74 -3.82 -2.34
N GLY A 284 12.62 -4.59 -1.70
CA GLY A 284 12.44 -5.00 -0.30
C GLY A 284 11.23 -5.90 -0.03
N LEU A 285 10.62 -6.49 -1.07
CA LEU A 285 9.46 -7.38 -0.95
C LEU A 285 9.90 -8.84 -1.01
N ARG A 286 10.05 -9.48 0.16
CA ARG A 286 10.30 -10.93 0.23
C ARG A 286 9.05 -11.70 -0.19
N LEU A 287 9.24 -12.83 -0.86
CA LEU A 287 8.14 -13.65 -1.40
C LEU A 287 8.02 -14.98 -0.64
N THR A 288 8.33 -14.93 0.65
CA THR A 288 8.36 -16.09 1.54
C THR A 288 6.97 -16.48 2.02
N ARG A 289 6.05 -15.52 2.22
CA ARG A 289 4.67 -15.79 2.65
C ARG A 289 3.72 -15.89 1.47
N ASP A 290 2.62 -16.58 1.70
CA ASP A 290 1.62 -16.80 0.66
C ASP A 290 0.85 -15.52 0.34
N THR A 291 0.55 -14.73 1.37
CA THR A 291 -0.14 -13.45 1.25
C THR A 291 0.55 -12.48 0.30
N GLU A 292 1.87 -12.26 0.42
CA GLU A 292 2.58 -11.36 -0.51
C GLU A 292 2.55 -11.91 -1.95
N ARG A 293 2.69 -13.24 -2.11
CA ARG A 293 2.63 -13.89 -3.42
C ARG A 293 1.25 -13.77 -4.06
N MET A 294 0.17 -13.98 -3.29
CA MET A 294 -1.20 -13.85 -3.77
C MET A 294 -1.52 -12.42 -4.19
N LEU A 295 -1.17 -11.44 -3.35
CA LEU A 295 -1.35 -10.03 -3.67
C LEU A 295 -0.57 -9.64 -4.92
N LEU A 296 0.72 -10.00 -5.00
CA LEU A 296 1.56 -9.63 -6.14
C LEU A 296 1.04 -10.22 -7.45
N ARG A 297 0.61 -11.49 -7.42
CA ARG A 297 0.04 -12.16 -8.61
C ARG A 297 -1.17 -11.43 -9.15
N ASP A 298 -2.09 -11.02 -8.28
CA ASP A 298 -3.31 -10.33 -8.73
C ASP A 298 -3.02 -8.89 -9.16
N ILE A 299 -2.20 -8.18 -8.39
CA ILE A 299 -1.84 -6.78 -8.67
C ILE A 299 -1.10 -6.64 -9.99
N CYS A 300 -0.12 -7.53 -10.28
CA CYS A 300 0.66 -7.53 -11.52
C CYS A 300 -0.03 -8.25 -12.69
N HIS A 301 -1.33 -8.56 -12.59
CA HIS A 301 -2.08 -9.15 -13.69
C HIS A 301 -2.02 -8.25 -14.95
N GLY A 302 -1.73 -8.85 -16.10
CA GLY A 302 -1.54 -8.13 -17.36
C GLY A 302 -0.17 -7.47 -17.52
N ALA A 303 0.83 -7.84 -16.70
CA ALA A 303 2.20 -7.39 -16.88
C ALA A 303 2.74 -7.67 -18.30
N ALA A 304 3.73 -6.89 -18.71
CA ALA A 304 4.38 -7.05 -20.00
C ALA A 304 5.00 -8.45 -20.17
N GLU A 305 4.90 -9.00 -21.37
CA GLU A 305 5.62 -10.22 -21.74
C GLU A 305 7.14 -9.96 -21.91
N GLY A 306 7.94 -11.03 -21.92
CA GLY A 306 9.38 -10.96 -21.65
C GLY A 306 9.64 -10.99 -20.14
N PRO A 307 10.57 -10.19 -19.56
CA PRO A 307 10.60 -10.09 -18.11
C PRO A 307 9.43 -9.23 -17.62
N ALA A 308 8.40 -9.83 -17.01
CA ALA A 308 7.32 -9.10 -16.34
C ALA A 308 7.85 -8.06 -15.34
N GLY A 309 9.08 -8.26 -14.86
CA GLY A 309 9.80 -7.28 -14.09
C GLY A 309 11.12 -7.83 -13.56
N TRP A 310 11.64 -7.11 -12.58
CA TRP A 310 12.82 -7.50 -11.82
C TRP A 310 12.51 -7.55 -10.33
N ALA A 311 13.13 -8.47 -9.62
CA ALA A 311 12.96 -8.63 -8.18
C ALA A 311 14.32 -8.54 -7.49
N LEU A 312 14.53 -7.50 -6.68
CA LEU A 312 15.72 -7.37 -5.84
C LEU A 312 15.55 -8.25 -4.61
N LEU A 313 16.19 -9.41 -4.66
CA LEU A 313 16.07 -10.45 -3.64
C LEU A 313 17.47 -10.95 -3.29
N PRO A 314 18.16 -10.29 -2.33
CA PRO A 314 19.46 -10.76 -1.88
C PRO A 314 19.30 -12.17 -1.30
N GLN A 315 20.12 -13.08 -1.80
CA GLN A 315 20.13 -14.50 -1.43
C GLN A 315 18.74 -15.15 -1.57
N ALA A 316 18.07 -14.91 -2.72
CA ALA A 316 16.75 -15.45 -2.99
C ALA A 316 16.71 -16.98 -2.81
N SER A 317 15.75 -17.48 -2.03
CA SER A 317 15.54 -18.92 -1.86
C SER A 317 15.06 -19.60 -3.15
N ALA A 318 15.19 -20.93 -3.24
CA ALA A 318 14.67 -21.69 -4.38
C ALA A 318 13.15 -21.47 -4.59
N LYS A 319 12.39 -21.31 -3.50
CA LYS A 319 10.95 -21.04 -3.54
C LYS A 319 10.65 -19.65 -4.13
N GLU A 320 11.39 -18.62 -3.70
CA GLU A 320 11.25 -17.26 -4.23
C GLU A 320 11.63 -17.21 -5.72
N ARG A 321 12.74 -17.84 -6.12
CA ARG A 321 13.15 -17.91 -7.53
C ARG A 321 12.11 -18.62 -8.40
N ARG A 322 11.54 -19.72 -7.92
CA ARG A 322 10.49 -20.47 -8.64
C ARG A 322 9.23 -19.64 -8.81
N PHE A 323 8.83 -18.91 -7.78
CA PHE A 323 7.67 -18.03 -7.87
C PHE A 323 7.92 -16.83 -8.80
N CYS A 324 9.11 -16.22 -8.77
CA CYS A 324 9.49 -15.17 -9.72
C CYS A 324 9.43 -15.69 -11.16
N ALA A 325 10.00 -16.86 -11.43
CA ALA A 325 9.96 -17.48 -12.75
C ALA A 325 8.53 -17.76 -13.24
N GLN A 326 7.63 -18.19 -12.34
CA GLN A 326 6.20 -18.39 -12.66
C GLN A 326 5.47 -17.10 -13.03
N LEU A 327 5.89 -15.95 -12.48
CA LEU A 327 5.33 -14.64 -12.81
C LEU A 327 6.14 -13.90 -13.90
N GLY A 328 7.20 -14.51 -14.44
CA GLY A 328 8.06 -13.89 -15.45
C GLY A 328 9.04 -12.85 -14.93
N PHE A 329 9.33 -12.81 -13.62
CA PHE A 329 10.31 -11.89 -13.03
C PHE A 329 11.73 -12.44 -13.12
N SER A 330 12.68 -11.58 -13.48
CA SER A 330 14.11 -11.85 -13.32
C SER A 330 14.57 -11.48 -11.90
N VAL A 331 15.24 -12.41 -11.22
CA VAL A 331 15.80 -12.15 -9.89
C VAL A 331 17.12 -11.41 -10.03
N ILE A 332 17.33 -10.36 -9.25
CA ILE A 332 18.60 -9.66 -9.08
C ILE A 332 19.10 -9.94 -7.66
N ASP A 333 20.32 -10.44 -7.53
CA ASP A 333 20.94 -10.72 -6.24
C ASP A 333 21.59 -9.45 -5.65
N ALA A 334 20.74 -8.51 -5.26
CA ALA A 334 21.11 -7.21 -4.71
C ALA A 334 19.98 -6.65 -3.85
N ASP A 335 20.31 -5.76 -2.90
CA ASP A 335 19.32 -5.04 -2.11
C ASP A 335 19.01 -3.64 -2.67
N VAL A 336 18.05 -2.94 -2.04
CA VAL A 336 17.61 -1.61 -2.48
C VAL A 336 18.75 -0.58 -2.36
N GLY A 337 19.61 -0.73 -1.35
CA GLY A 337 20.79 0.12 -1.16
C GLY A 337 21.82 -0.05 -2.28
N ASP A 338 22.05 -1.28 -2.73
CA ASP A 338 22.91 -1.58 -3.89
C ASP A 338 22.39 -0.90 -5.16
N LEU A 339 21.08 -0.98 -5.42
CA LEU A 339 20.45 -0.29 -6.56
C LEU A 339 20.57 1.22 -6.46
N MET A 340 20.31 1.80 -5.29
CA MET A 340 20.47 3.24 -5.10
C MET A 340 21.91 3.67 -5.41
N ARG A 341 22.92 2.97 -4.85
CA ARG A 341 24.33 3.26 -5.13
C ARG A 341 24.67 3.13 -6.61
N ALA A 342 24.27 2.03 -7.25
CA ALA A 342 24.57 1.77 -8.67
C ALA A 342 23.85 2.74 -9.62
N ALA A 343 22.69 3.26 -9.22
CA ALA A 343 21.91 4.21 -10.00
C ALA A 343 22.26 5.69 -9.72
N GLY A 344 23.28 5.96 -8.90
CA GLY A 344 23.73 7.31 -8.55
C GLY A 344 22.91 8.01 -7.45
N GLY A 345 22.12 7.26 -6.68
CA GLY A 345 21.47 7.74 -5.46
C GLY A 345 22.41 7.72 -4.25
N VAL A 346 22.23 8.66 -3.32
CA VAL A 346 22.99 8.69 -2.06
C VAL A 346 22.36 7.69 -1.08
N PRO A 347 23.07 6.64 -0.63
CA PRO A 347 22.54 5.75 0.40
C PRO A 347 22.48 6.45 1.76
N ALA A 348 21.50 6.09 2.61
CA ALA A 348 21.58 6.44 4.03
C ALA A 348 22.84 5.83 4.65
N ALA A 349 23.46 6.57 5.58
CA ALA A 349 24.52 6.03 6.42
C ALA A 349 23.98 4.80 7.18
N PRO A 350 24.79 3.73 7.34
CA PRO A 350 24.35 2.56 8.09
C PRO A 350 23.95 2.96 9.51
N ALA A 351 22.82 2.46 9.98
CA ALA A 351 22.44 2.55 11.39
C ALA A 351 23.51 1.79 12.20
N GLY A 352 24.28 2.54 12.99
CA GLY A 352 25.36 2.03 13.84
C GLY A 352 24.87 1.25 15.04
#